data_AF-K9T4F8-F1
#
_entry.id   AF-K9T4F8-F1
#
_cell.length_a   1.000
_cell.length_b   1.000
_cell.length_c   1.000
_cell.angle_alpha   90.00
_cell.angle_beta   90.00
_cell.angle_gamma   90.00
#
_symmetry.space_group_name_H-M   'P 1'
#
loop_
_entity.id
_entity.type
_entity.pdbx_description
1 polymer ?
#
loop_
_entity_poly.entity_id
_entity_poly.type
_entity_poly.pdbx_seq_one_letter_code
_entity_poly.pdbx_strand_id
1 'polypeptide(L)'
;MLGVNPWTIRRWVYAGEAPSIKDKPGRVFIPGWWVNKKLGLTAPSTNIRCAIYGRESSLENKAAMESQIEILTKYALAKGYQIMSVTKEFASGLNDDRKKLHKLLKDREFDILLVENKDRLTRFGFKWFETLCPFKIEVINLAENTTNDLMEDLIAILTSFAARLYGQRRGRKKSQAAIKALEEVE
;
A
#
# COMPACT_ATOMS: atom_id res chain seq x y z
N MET A 1 18.28 30.10 13.24
CA MET A 1 17.67 29.25 12.20
C MET A 1 17.99 29.71 10.78
N LEU A 2 17.76 30.97 10.37
CA LEU A 2 18.11 31.42 8.99
C LEU A 2 19.56 31.89 8.78
N GLY A 3 20.39 31.97 9.83
CA GLY A 3 21.75 32.52 9.77
C GLY A 3 21.81 34.04 9.47
N VAL A 4 20.67 34.73 9.37
CA VAL A 4 20.57 36.16 9.08
C VAL A 4 20.16 36.97 10.31
N ASN A 5 20.57 38.24 10.33
CA ASN A 5 20.22 39.18 11.39
C ASN A 5 18.69 39.42 11.43
N PRO A 6 18.05 39.44 12.63
CA PRO A 6 16.64 39.76 12.77
C PRO A 6 16.20 41.07 12.08
N TRP A 7 17.08 42.06 11.99
CA TRP A 7 16.82 43.30 11.25
C TRP A 7 16.66 43.09 9.75
N THR A 8 17.45 42.18 9.16
CA THR A 8 17.35 41.80 7.75
C THR A 8 16.00 41.14 7.47
N ILE A 9 15.54 40.28 8.38
CA ILE A 9 14.24 39.62 8.28
C ILE A 9 13.10 40.66 8.31
N ARG A 10 13.15 41.62 9.24
CA ARG A 10 12.18 42.72 9.28
C ARG A 10 12.18 43.52 7.98
N ARG A 11 13.36 43.85 7.43
CA ARG A 11 13.48 44.56 6.16
C ARG A 11 12.77 43.83 5.03
N TRP A 12 12.98 42.52 4.89
CA TRP A 12 12.31 41.71 3.87
C TRP A 12 10.79 41.67 4.04
N VAL A 13 10.29 41.62 5.28
CA VAL A 13 8.86 41.67 5.56
C VAL A 13 8.26 43.04 5.18
N TYR A 14 8.94 44.14 5.51
CA TYR A 14 8.48 45.49 5.15
C TYR A 14 8.59 45.78 3.65
N ALA A 15 9.56 45.17 2.96
CA ALA A 15 9.75 45.26 1.51
C ALA A 15 8.81 44.35 0.70
N GLY A 16 8.04 43.48 1.36
CA GLY A 16 7.14 42.52 0.69
C GLY A 16 7.84 41.28 0.10
N GLU A 17 9.14 41.10 0.35
CA GLU A 17 9.93 39.97 -0.14
C GLU A 17 9.72 38.68 0.67
N ALA A 18 9.24 38.79 1.91
CA ALA A 18 8.93 37.67 2.79
C ALA A 18 7.43 37.67 3.17
N PRO A 19 6.71 36.55 2.97
CA PRO A 19 5.33 36.42 3.42
C PRO A 19 5.28 36.51 4.93
N SER A 20 4.31 37.26 5.46
CA SER A 20 4.13 37.42 6.89
C SER A 20 2.67 37.42 7.29
N ILE A 21 2.38 36.86 8.46
CA ILE A 21 1.09 36.90 9.12
C ILE A 21 1.28 37.73 10.38
N LYS A 22 0.50 38.80 10.52
CA LYS A 22 0.53 39.67 11.70
C LYS A 22 -0.61 39.28 12.63
N ASP A 23 -0.29 39.05 13.90
CA ASP A 23 -1.32 38.87 14.92
C ASP A 23 -1.74 40.23 15.51
N LYS A 24 -2.88 40.28 16.21
CA LYS A 24 -3.42 41.49 16.88
C LYS A 24 -2.39 42.25 17.74
N PRO A 25 -1.47 41.60 18.49
CA PRO A 25 -0.42 42.29 19.24
C PRO A 25 0.82 42.67 18.42
N GLY A 26 0.78 42.66 17.08
CA GLY A 26 1.86 43.13 16.22
C GLY A 26 3.04 42.16 16.05
N ARG A 27 2.90 40.92 16.53
CA ARG A 27 3.89 39.85 16.27
C ARG A 27 3.84 39.43 14.81
N VAL A 28 5.01 39.28 14.21
CA VAL A 28 5.18 38.88 12.81
C VAL A 28 5.54 37.40 12.77
N PHE A 29 4.66 36.59 12.18
CA PHE A 29 4.88 35.18 11.91
C PHE A 29 5.31 34.98 10.46
N ILE A 30 6.39 34.25 10.25
CA ILE A 30 6.88 33.89 8.91
C ILE A 30 6.53 32.41 8.69
N PRO A 31 5.83 32.06 7.60
CA PRO A 31 5.49 30.68 7.31
C PRO A 31 6.73 29.78 7.21
N GLY A 32 6.70 28.63 7.88
CA GLY A 32 7.81 27.68 7.91
C GLY A 32 8.23 27.19 6.52
N TRP A 33 7.30 27.05 5.58
CA TRP A 33 7.61 26.67 4.19
C TRP A 33 8.53 27.67 3.48
N TRP A 34 8.40 28.97 3.77
CA TRP A 34 9.24 30.01 3.15
C TRP A 34 10.63 30.04 3.78
N VAL A 35 10.70 29.87 5.10
CA VAL A 35 11.96 29.71 5.85
C VAL A 35 12.74 28.50 5.32
N ASN A 36 12.07 27.37 5.15
CA ASN A 36 12.64 26.14 4.62
C ASN A 36 13.16 26.34 3.19
N LYS A 37 12.37 26.96 2.30
CA LYS A 37 12.78 27.31 0.93
C LYS A 37 14.03 28.21 0.90
N LYS A 38 14.13 29.21 1.78
CA LYS A 38 15.29 30.12 1.86
C LYS A 38 16.55 29.46 2.40
N LEU A 39 16.41 28.46 3.27
CA LEU A 39 17.53 27.68 3.80
C LEU A 39 18.03 26.59 2.84
N GLY A 40 17.42 26.47 1.64
CA GLY A 40 17.66 25.31 0.77
C GLY A 40 17.20 24.00 1.41
N LEU A 41 16.47 24.07 2.52
CA LEU A 41 15.78 22.95 3.12
C LEU A 41 14.51 22.76 2.33
N THR A 42 14.60 22.08 1.19
CA THR A 42 13.45 21.36 0.65
C THR A 42 12.88 20.54 1.81
N ALA A 43 11.54 20.44 1.93
CA ALA A 43 10.93 19.48 2.87
C ALA A 43 11.74 18.18 2.76
N PRO A 44 12.15 17.54 3.87
CA PRO A 44 13.07 16.42 3.80
C PRO A 44 12.52 15.47 2.75
N SER A 45 13.16 15.42 1.59
CA SER A 45 12.91 14.39 0.62
C SER A 45 13.55 13.19 1.27
N THR A 46 12.84 12.60 2.22
CA THR A 46 12.97 11.18 2.49
C THR A 46 12.64 10.59 1.13
N ASN A 47 13.68 10.34 0.33
CA ASN A 47 13.60 9.84 -1.03
C ASN A 47 13.20 8.37 -0.93
N ILE A 48 12.08 8.12 -0.25
CA ILE A 48 11.57 6.82 0.11
C ILE A 48 11.01 6.29 -1.19
N ARG A 49 11.75 5.31 -1.72
CA ARG A 49 11.37 4.59 -2.91
C ARG A 49 10.25 3.64 -2.52
N CYS A 50 9.14 3.76 -3.20
CA CYS A 50 7.96 2.97 -2.95
C CYS A 50 7.65 2.07 -4.14
N ALA A 51 7.38 0.81 -3.87
CA ALA A 51 6.71 -0.09 -4.80
C ALA A 51 5.25 -0.21 -4.42
N ILE A 52 4.37 -0.30 -5.42
CA ILE A 52 2.94 -0.54 -5.23
C ILE A 52 2.61 -1.95 -5.73
N TYR A 53 1.93 -2.74 -4.92
CA TYR A 53 1.44 -4.06 -5.31
C TYR A 53 -0.08 -4.16 -5.15
N GLY A 54 -0.75 -4.45 -6.27
CA GLY A 54 -2.19 -4.75 -6.33
C GLY A 54 -2.43 -6.19 -6.77
N ARG A 55 -3.38 -6.85 -6.09
CA ARG A 55 -3.79 -8.23 -6.35
C ARG A 55 -5.30 -8.35 -6.45
N GLU A 56 -5.79 -9.01 -7.49
CA GLU A 56 -7.17 -9.48 -7.56
C GLU A 56 -7.20 -10.97 -7.85
N SER A 57 -8.27 -11.65 -7.44
CA SER A 57 -8.47 -13.09 -7.72
C SER A 57 -8.79 -13.32 -9.20
N SER A 58 -9.72 -12.52 -9.73
CA SER A 58 -10.31 -12.66 -11.06
C SER A 58 -9.98 -11.47 -11.97
N LEU A 59 -9.81 -11.78 -13.26
CA LEU A 59 -9.66 -10.78 -14.33
C LEU A 59 -10.90 -9.90 -14.50
N GLU A 60 -12.08 -10.39 -14.09
CA GLU A 60 -13.34 -9.65 -14.14
C GLU A 60 -13.29 -8.41 -13.24
N ASN A 61 -12.51 -8.46 -12.16
CA ASN A 61 -12.30 -7.37 -11.22
C ASN A 61 -11.22 -6.37 -11.67
N LYS A 62 -10.90 -6.30 -12.96
CA LYS A 62 -9.89 -5.38 -13.49
C LYS A 62 -10.18 -3.91 -13.14
N ALA A 63 -11.44 -3.48 -13.17
CA ALA A 63 -11.81 -2.11 -12.80
C ALA A 63 -11.54 -1.82 -11.30
N ALA A 64 -11.80 -2.79 -10.43
CA ALA A 64 -11.49 -2.69 -9.01
C ALA A 64 -9.98 -2.61 -8.78
N MET A 65 -9.19 -3.44 -9.47
CA MET A 65 -7.72 -3.38 -9.46
C MET A 65 -7.20 -2.00 -9.90
N GLU A 66 -7.73 -1.42 -10.97
CA GLU A 66 -7.31 -0.09 -11.41
C GLU A 66 -7.62 0.99 -10.37
N SER A 67 -8.81 0.95 -9.78
CA SER A 67 -9.22 1.87 -8.71
C SER A 67 -8.33 1.73 -7.47
N GLN A 68 -8.01 0.49 -7.08
CA GLN A 68 -7.08 0.19 -5.99
C GLN A 68 -5.72 0.86 -6.25
N ILE A 69 -5.13 0.63 -7.43
CA ILE A 69 -3.83 1.20 -7.78
C ILE A 69 -3.87 2.73 -7.81
N GLU A 70 -4.95 3.33 -8.30
CA GLU A 70 -5.11 4.78 -8.31
C GLU A 70 -5.12 5.35 -6.88
N ILE A 71 -5.83 4.72 -5.94
CA ILE A 71 -5.86 5.15 -4.55
C ILE A 71 -4.48 4.98 -3.89
N LEU A 72 -3.80 3.85 -4.10
CA LEU A 72 -2.44 3.61 -3.60
C LEU A 72 -1.45 4.65 -4.15
N THR A 73 -1.59 5.01 -5.43
CA THR A 73 -0.76 6.02 -6.10
C THR A 73 -0.99 7.39 -5.48
N LYS A 74 -2.25 7.81 -5.29
CA LYS A 74 -2.59 9.09 -4.65
C LYS A 74 -2.04 9.14 -3.23
N TYR A 75 -2.14 8.05 -2.47
CA TYR A 75 -1.59 7.96 -1.13
C TYR A 75 -0.06 8.11 -1.11
N ALA A 76 0.65 7.39 -1.99
CA ALA A 76 2.10 7.47 -2.11
C ALA A 76 2.55 8.90 -2.44
N LEU A 77 1.88 9.56 -3.40
CA LEU A 77 2.15 10.95 -3.77
C LEU A 77 1.88 11.92 -2.63
N ALA A 78 0.78 11.75 -1.89
CA ALA A 78 0.44 12.58 -0.73
C ALA A 78 1.45 12.44 0.42
N LYS A 79 2.07 11.26 0.57
CA LYS A 79 3.17 11.00 1.51
C LYS A 79 4.54 11.50 1.02
N GLY A 80 4.65 11.92 -0.24
CA GLY A 80 5.91 12.33 -0.85
C GLY A 80 6.84 11.16 -1.21
N TYR A 81 6.29 9.95 -1.35
CA TYR A 81 7.07 8.79 -1.78
C TYR A 81 7.38 8.84 -3.27
N GLN A 82 8.56 8.35 -3.66
CA GLN A 82 8.93 8.18 -5.06
C GLN A 82 8.48 6.79 -5.54
N ILE A 83 7.49 6.74 -6.43
CA ILE A 83 6.97 5.47 -6.95
C ILE A 83 7.99 4.91 -7.96
N MET A 84 8.63 3.80 -7.59
CA MET A 84 9.62 3.09 -8.43
C MET A 84 8.96 2.08 -9.36
N SER A 85 7.92 1.41 -8.87
CA SER A 85 7.25 0.35 -9.61
C SER A 85 5.81 0.19 -9.18
N VAL A 86 4.98 -0.24 -10.13
CA VAL A 86 3.58 -0.61 -9.90
C VAL A 86 3.36 -1.99 -10.48
N THR A 87 3.04 -2.96 -9.62
CA THR A 87 2.86 -4.35 -10.00
C THR A 87 1.40 -4.75 -9.78
N LYS A 88 0.76 -5.24 -10.85
CA LYS A 88 -0.63 -5.74 -10.84
C LYS A 88 -0.65 -7.21 -11.17
N GLU A 89 -1.32 -8.03 -10.37
CA GLU A 89 -1.38 -9.47 -10.55
C GLU A 89 -2.79 -10.02 -10.32
N PHE A 90 -3.20 -10.95 -11.17
CA PHE A 90 -4.46 -11.69 -11.03
C PHE A 90 -4.12 -13.10 -10.56
N ALA A 91 -4.36 -13.36 -9.27
CA ALA A 91 -4.11 -14.63 -8.60
C ALA A 91 -4.82 -14.68 -7.24
N SER A 92 -5.13 -15.90 -6.79
CA SER A 92 -5.53 -16.16 -5.40
C SER A 92 -4.45 -15.74 -4.42
N GLY A 93 -4.87 -15.28 -3.24
CA GLY A 93 -3.97 -14.93 -2.13
C GLY A 93 -3.24 -16.15 -1.52
N LEU A 94 -3.69 -17.37 -1.85
CA LEU A 94 -3.06 -18.64 -1.47
C LEU A 94 -1.97 -19.09 -2.45
N ASN A 95 -1.87 -18.48 -3.62
CA ASN A 95 -0.88 -18.87 -4.62
C ASN A 95 0.50 -18.33 -4.23
N ASP A 96 1.38 -19.19 -3.75
CA ASP A 96 2.75 -18.83 -3.40
C ASP A 96 3.71 -18.76 -4.61
N ASP A 97 3.31 -19.19 -5.81
CA ASP A 97 4.12 -19.12 -7.04
C ASP A 97 3.73 -17.93 -7.95
N ARG A 98 3.35 -16.81 -7.32
CA ARG A 98 2.98 -15.56 -7.99
C ARG A 98 4.20 -14.89 -8.64
N LYS A 99 4.38 -15.12 -9.94
CA LYS A 99 5.57 -14.70 -10.70
C LYS A 99 5.87 -13.20 -10.60
N LYS A 100 4.86 -12.34 -10.60
CA LYS A 100 5.07 -10.88 -10.54
C LYS A 100 5.46 -10.45 -9.13
N LEU A 101 4.81 -11.00 -8.10
CA LEU A 101 5.22 -10.79 -6.71
C LEU A 101 6.67 -11.28 -6.50
N HIS A 102 7.02 -12.48 -6.94
CA HIS A 102 8.39 -13.01 -6.85
C HIS A 102 9.42 -12.09 -7.50
N LYS A 103 9.11 -11.56 -8.69
CA LYS A 103 9.99 -10.59 -9.36
C LYS A 103 10.16 -9.33 -8.52
N LEU A 104 9.05 -8.76 -8.02
CA LEU A 104 9.07 -7.56 -7.18
C LEU A 104 9.94 -7.76 -5.92
N LEU A 105 9.81 -8.92 -5.26
CA LEU A 105 10.57 -9.26 -4.06
C LEU A 105 12.07 -9.54 -4.32
N LYS A 106 12.44 -9.87 -5.57
CA LYS A 106 13.84 -10.10 -5.98
C LYS A 106 14.56 -8.81 -6.34
N ASP A 107 13.89 -7.91 -7.06
CA ASP A 107 14.51 -6.67 -7.54
C ASP A 107 14.90 -5.76 -6.36
N ARG A 108 14.10 -5.72 -5.28
CA ARG A 108 14.41 -5.04 -3.99
C ARG A 108 14.86 -3.57 -4.12
N GLU A 109 14.53 -2.90 -5.22
CA GLU A 109 14.96 -1.51 -5.50
C GLU A 109 14.09 -0.45 -4.80
N PHE A 110 13.43 -0.80 -3.69
CA PHE A 110 12.50 0.07 -2.96
C PHE A 110 12.63 -0.11 -1.44
N ASP A 111 12.21 0.91 -0.70
CA ASP A 111 12.31 0.97 0.75
C ASP A 111 10.96 0.63 1.42
N ILE A 112 9.85 0.91 0.71
CA ILE A 112 8.48 0.61 1.16
C ILE A 112 7.70 -0.15 0.09
N LEU A 113 7.00 -1.22 0.50
CA LEU A 113 5.96 -1.87 -0.29
C LEU A 113 4.59 -1.39 0.18
N LEU A 114 3.87 -0.68 -0.67
CA LEU A 114 2.48 -0.28 -0.45
C LEU A 114 1.53 -1.35 -0.96
N VAL A 115 0.63 -1.77 -0.06
CA VAL A 115 -0.50 -2.65 -0.37
C VAL A 115 -1.77 -2.10 0.25
N GLU A 116 -2.91 -2.37 -0.37
CA GLU A 116 -4.20 -1.89 0.14
C GLU A 116 -4.53 -2.51 1.50
N ASN A 117 -4.49 -3.84 1.59
CA ASN A 117 -4.71 -4.58 2.82
C ASN A 117 -3.75 -5.79 2.89
N LYS A 118 -3.71 -6.49 4.04
CA LYS A 118 -2.81 -7.64 4.24
C LYS A 118 -3.10 -8.79 3.27
N ASP A 119 -4.38 -9.01 3.00
CA ASP A 119 -4.88 -10.10 2.16
C ASP A 119 -4.51 -9.93 0.67
N ARG A 120 -4.38 -8.67 0.23
CA ARG A 120 -3.87 -8.35 -1.11
C ARG A 120 -2.41 -8.74 -1.27
N LEU A 121 -1.63 -8.78 -0.20
CA LEU A 121 -0.28 -9.34 -0.24
C LEU A 121 -0.31 -10.86 -0.14
N THR A 122 -0.99 -11.43 0.85
CA THR A 122 -1.06 -12.87 1.07
C THR A 122 -2.23 -13.26 1.98
N ARG A 123 -2.85 -14.42 1.72
CA ARG A 123 -3.91 -14.96 2.59
C ARG A 123 -3.36 -15.43 3.94
N PHE A 124 -2.16 -16.02 3.93
CA PHE A 124 -1.47 -16.52 5.12
C PHE A 124 -0.01 -16.09 5.14
N GLY A 125 0.61 -16.08 6.33
CA GLY A 125 2.04 -15.82 6.44
C GLY A 125 2.44 -14.35 6.22
N PHE A 126 1.53 -13.39 6.33
CA PHE A 126 1.86 -11.95 6.27
C PHE A 126 3.01 -11.58 7.22
N LYS A 127 3.05 -12.20 8.41
CA LYS A 127 4.11 -11.96 9.38
C LYS A 127 5.49 -12.40 8.89
N TRP A 128 5.57 -13.42 8.04
CA TRP A 128 6.83 -13.83 7.43
C TRP A 128 7.35 -12.76 6.48
N PHE A 129 6.46 -12.11 5.70
CA PHE A 129 6.87 -10.97 4.86
C PHE A 129 7.41 -9.83 5.72
N GLU A 130 6.73 -9.46 6.81
CA GLU A 130 7.24 -8.41 7.73
C GLU A 130 8.60 -8.74 8.35
N THR A 131 8.90 -10.03 8.54
CA THR A 131 10.12 -10.47 9.23
C THR A 131 11.29 -10.73 8.28
N LEU A 132 11.00 -11.27 7.10
CA LEU A 132 12.01 -11.72 6.14
C LEU A 132 12.34 -10.67 5.07
N CYS A 133 11.41 -9.75 4.79
CA CYS A 133 11.66 -8.70 3.81
C CYS A 133 12.46 -7.56 4.44
N PRO A 134 13.51 -7.05 3.76
CA PRO A 134 14.36 -5.96 4.29
C PRO A 134 13.71 -4.58 4.15
N PHE A 135 12.57 -4.49 3.47
CA PHE A 135 11.80 -3.26 3.26
C PHE A 135 10.58 -3.23 4.18
N LYS A 136 10.07 -2.03 4.44
CA LYS A 136 8.85 -1.86 5.24
C LYS A 136 7.62 -2.16 4.39
N ILE A 137 6.67 -2.91 4.93
CA ILE A 137 5.36 -3.11 4.29
C ILE A 137 4.39 -2.12 4.92
N GLU A 138 3.77 -1.28 4.10
CA GLU A 138 2.79 -0.30 4.54
C GLU A 138 1.42 -0.65 3.98
N VAL A 139 0.45 -0.77 4.89
CA VAL A 139 -0.91 -1.22 4.60
C VAL A 139 -1.86 -0.05 4.85
N ILE A 140 -2.65 0.36 3.85
CA ILE A 140 -3.54 1.53 3.97
C ILE A 140 -4.86 1.16 4.68
N ASN A 141 -5.26 -0.11 4.61
CA ASN A 141 -6.43 -0.70 5.25
C ASN A 141 -7.73 0.10 4.99
N LEU A 142 -8.06 0.29 3.70
CA LEU A 142 -9.22 1.07 3.22
C LEU A 142 -10.59 0.37 3.39
N ALA A 143 -10.76 -0.44 4.44
CA ALA A 143 -11.95 -1.21 4.81
C ALA A 143 -12.20 -2.56 4.10
N GLU A 144 -12.98 -3.37 4.81
CA GLU A 144 -13.27 -4.80 4.63
C GLU A 144 -14.40 -5.04 3.62
N ASN A 145 -14.24 -6.10 2.82
CA ASN A 145 -15.28 -7.00 2.27
C ASN A 145 -14.99 -7.40 0.82
N THR A 146 -14.17 -8.42 0.66
CA THR A 146 -14.27 -9.35 -0.48
C THR A 146 -14.50 -10.74 0.09
N THR A 147 -15.71 -10.97 0.60
CA THR A 147 -16.18 -12.27 1.09
C THR A 147 -16.07 -13.35 0.01
N ASN A 148 -16.30 -12.99 -1.26
CA ASN A 148 -16.18 -13.90 -2.39
C ASN A 148 -14.75 -14.45 -2.55
N ASP A 149 -13.73 -13.59 -2.49
CA ASP A 149 -12.32 -14.03 -2.56
C ASP A 149 -11.96 -14.98 -1.41
N LEU A 150 -12.52 -14.75 -0.21
CA LEU A 150 -12.31 -15.62 0.96
C LEU A 150 -12.98 -16.99 0.78
N MET A 151 -14.19 -17.01 0.23
CA MET A 151 -14.93 -18.24 -0.07
C MET A 151 -14.19 -19.09 -1.10
N GLU A 152 -13.75 -18.51 -2.21
CA GLU A 152 -12.99 -19.23 -3.25
C GLU A 152 -11.72 -19.86 -2.66
N ASP A 153 -11.00 -19.12 -1.83
CA ASP A 153 -9.80 -19.62 -1.17
C ASP A 153 -10.11 -20.74 -0.16
N LEU A 154 -11.20 -20.65 0.60
CA LEU A 154 -11.65 -21.72 1.48
C LEU A 154 -12.02 -23.00 0.70
N ILE A 155 -12.73 -22.84 -0.42
CA ILE A 155 -13.10 -23.95 -1.31
C ILE A 155 -11.84 -24.63 -1.87
N ALA A 156 -10.83 -23.83 -2.27
CA ALA A 156 -9.56 -24.35 -2.76
C ALA A 156 -8.83 -25.16 -1.69
N ILE A 157 -8.78 -24.65 -0.45
CA ILE A 157 -8.20 -25.35 0.71
C ILE A 157 -8.93 -26.67 0.97
N LEU A 158 -10.26 -26.63 1.13
CA LEU A 158 -11.07 -27.83 1.40
C LEU A 158 -10.91 -28.88 0.30
N THR A 159 -10.89 -28.46 -0.96
CA THR A 159 -10.71 -29.37 -2.10
C THR A 159 -9.34 -30.02 -2.08
N SER A 160 -8.28 -29.25 -1.78
CA SER A 160 -6.91 -29.78 -1.64
C SER A 160 -6.79 -30.80 -0.51
N PHE A 161 -7.35 -30.49 0.66
CA PHE A 161 -7.39 -31.42 1.79
C PHE A 161 -8.21 -32.68 1.49
N ALA A 162 -9.40 -32.53 0.90
CA ALA A 162 -10.26 -33.65 0.54
C ALA A 162 -9.58 -34.58 -0.49
N ALA A 163 -8.86 -34.02 -1.46
CA ALA A 163 -8.11 -34.79 -2.45
C ALA A 163 -6.96 -35.58 -1.80
N ARG A 164 -6.25 -35.00 -0.83
CA ARG A 164 -5.18 -35.70 -0.08
C ARG A 164 -5.73 -36.78 0.85
N LEU A 165 -6.84 -36.52 1.53
CA LEU A 165 -7.42 -37.46 2.51
C LEU A 165 -8.18 -38.62 1.87
N TYR A 166 -8.89 -38.38 0.76
CA TYR A 166 -9.81 -39.36 0.18
C TYR A 166 -9.42 -39.79 -1.24
N GLY A 167 -8.32 -39.27 -1.79
CA GLY A 167 -7.94 -39.43 -3.19
C GLY A 167 -8.76 -38.54 -4.12
N GLN A 168 -8.23 -38.26 -5.32
CA GLN A 168 -8.76 -37.24 -6.24
C GLN A 168 -10.26 -37.38 -6.56
N ARG A 169 -10.71 -38.59 -6.93
CA ARG A 169 -12.13 -38.83 -7.29
C ARG A 169 -13.08 -38.70 -6.10
N ARG A 170 -12.78 -39.35 -4.97
CA ARG A 170 -13.67 -39.38 -3.79
C ARG A 170 -13.61 -38.07 -3.02
N GLY A 171 -12.43 -37.43 -2.99
CA GLY A 171 -12.20 -36.09 -2.47
C GLY A 171 -13.03 -35.04 -3.19
N ARG A 172 -13.05 -35.04 -4.53
CA ARG A 172 -13.88 -34.12 -5.32
C ARG A 172 -15.37 -34.24 -5.01
N LYS A 173 -15.89 -35.47 -4.86
CA LYS A 173 -17.30 -35.68 -4.50
C LYS A 173 -17.62 -35.17 -3.09
N LYS A 174 -16.70 -35.36 -2.13
CA LYS A 174 -16.87 -34.86 -0.76
C LYS A 174 -16.72 -33.34 -0.66
N SER A 175 -15.77 -32.74 -1.39
CA SER A 175 -15.62 -31.28 -1.41
C SER A 175 -16.84 -30.63 -2.06
N GLN A 176 -17.36 -31.17 -3.17
CA GLN A 176 -18.61 -30.69 -3.77
C GLN A 176 -19.80 -30.76 -2.81
N ALA A 177 -19.93 -31.84 -2.03
CA ALA A 177 -20.97 -31.94 -1.01
C ALA A 177 -20.81 -30.87 0.09
N ALA A 178 -19.57 -30.61 0.52
CA ALA A 178 -19.27 -29.57 1.50
C ALA A 178 -19.52 -28.16 0.95
N ILE A 179 -19.15 -27.90 -0.31
CA ILE A 179 -19.41 -26.62 -0.99
C ILE A 179 -20.92 -26.36 -1.08
N LYS A 180 -21.69 -27.36 -1.52
CA LYS A 180 -23.16 -27.24 -1.60
C LYS A 180 -23.79 -26.95 -0.24
N ALA A 181 -23.27 -27.55 0.83
CA ALA A 181 -23.73 -27.27 2.19
C ALA A 181 -23.33 -25.86 2.68
N LEU A 182 -22.27 -25.26 2.15
CA LEU A 182 -21.89 -23.88 2.46
C LEU A 182 -22.74 -22.87 1.69
N GLU A 183 -23.11 -23.18 0.44
CA GLU A 183 -23.99 -22.35 -0.40
C GLU A 183 -25.46 -22.39 0.05
N GLU A 184 -25.92 -23.48 0.68
CA GLU A 184 -27.30 -23.62 1.21
C GLU A 184 -27.54 -22.87 2.53
N VAL A 185 -26.51 -22.28 3.14
CA VAL A 185 -26.58 -21.56 4.43
C VAL A 185 -26.72 -20.04 4.24
N GLU A 186 -26.59 -19.54 3.01
CA GLU A 186 -27.00 -18.18 2.60
C GLU A 186 -28.50 -18.11 2.25
#